data_AF-A0AA39K743-F1
#
_entry.id   AF-A0AA39K743-F1
#
_cell.length_a   1.000
_cell.length_b   1.000
_cell.length_c   1.000
_cell.angle_alpha   90.00
_cell.angle_beta   90.00
_cell.angle_gamma   90.00
#
_symmetry.space_group_name_H-M   'P 1'
#
loop_
_entity.id
_entity.type
_entity.pdbx_description
1 polymer ?
#
loop_
_entity_poly.entity_id
_entity_poly.type
_entity_poly.pdbx_seq_one_letter_code
_entity_poly.pdbx_strand_id
1 'polypeptide(L)'
;MQFYFLSQQIITKYYPWWIYFVLVLLLLRFSRETKDIVFGSLGGFMFPGLWTTLKYDAIARDIALKVHLHHVKRKELLMVMVFAEIILKYVKMHAYIEDQRVAIQTSTVEADSFRLCSSTVTQQCLVSKQKAEALYSAARTLVTRIDSSVVDLHPISLDLDAQALRIQAIVENYFAFRVSLAATAPQDQLQAAQQWVDLVNTVYPPVAADPVNEHFLCLDEEATTVPS
;
A
#
# COMPACT_ATOMS: atom_id res chain seq x y z
N MET A 1 29.58 -28.29 -7.10
CA MET A 1 29.37 -29.11 -5.86
C MET A 1 27.98 -28.93 -5.24
N GLN A 2 27.43 -27.71 -5.14
CA GLN A 2 26.08 -27.48 -4.56
C GLN A 2 24.92 -28.21 -5.26
N PHE A 3 24.96 -28.34 -6.60
CA PHE A 3 23.91 -29.03 -7.37
C PHE A 3 23.76 -30.52 -7.01
N TYR A 4 24.86 -31.19 -6.68
CA TYR A 4 24.89 -32.61 -6.33
C TYR A 4 24.27 -32.88 -4.95
N PHE A 5 24.43 -31.93 -4.03
CA PHE A 5 23.88 -32.03 -2.68
C PHE A 5 22.37 -31.77 -2.67
N LEU A 6 21.91 -30.81 -3.47
CA LEU A 6 20.48 -30.52 -3.62
C LEU A 6 19.74 -31.66 -4.32
N SER A 7 20.34 -32.26 -5.36
CA SER A 7 19.74 -33.38 -6.07
C SER A 7 19.59 -34.62 -5.18
N GLN A 8 20.59 -34.94 -4.36
CA GLN A 8 20.55 -36.04 -3.38
C GLN A 8 19.41 -35.89 -2.35
N GLN A 9 19.15 -34.67 -1.85
CA GLN A 9 18.06 -34.43 -0.90
C GLN A 9 16.67 -34.52 -1.54
N ILE A 10 16.52 -34.10 -2.79
CA ILE A 10 15.25 -34.21 -3.53
C ILE A 10 14.97 -35.68 -3.89
N ILE A 11 15.99 -36.44 -4.29
CA ILE A 11 15.91 -37.89 -4.57
C ILE A 11 15.40 -38.64 -3.34
N THR A 12 16.06 -38.46 -2.21
CA THR A 12 15.70 -39.18 -0.97
C THR A 12 14.29 -38.88 -0.49
N LYS A 13 13.81 -37.64 -0.66
CA LYS A 13 12.50 -37.20 -0.16
C LYS A 13 11.32 -37.47 -1.10
N TYR A 14 11.52 -37.42 -2.42
CA TYR A 14 10.43 -37.48 -3.41
C TYR A 14 10.49 -38.67 -4.36
N TYR A 15 11.59 -39.43 -4.40
CA TYR A 15 11.66 -40.64 -5.23
C TYR A 15 10.84 -41.75 -4.56
N PRO A 16 9.91 -42.40 -5.29
CA PRO A 16 9.15 -43.53 -4.76
C PRO A 16 10.04 -44.77 -4.66
N TRP A 17 10.89 -44.81 -3.63
CA TRP A 17 11.85 -45.90 -3.38
C TRP A 17 11.20 -47.27 -3.36
N TRP A 18 9.93 -47.34 -2.95
CA TRP A 18 9.15 -48.58 -2.98
C TRP A 18 9.04 -49.19 -4.39
N ILE A 19 8.98 -48.38 -5.46
CA ILE A 19 8.96 -48.88 -6.85
C ILE A 19 10.30 -49.55 -7.19
N TYR A 20 11.40 -48.96 -6.76
CA TYR A 20 12.74 -49.54 -6.94
C TYR A 20 12.89 -50.83 -6.14
N PHE A 21 12.46 -50.86 -4.87
CA PHE A 21 12.47 -52.07 -4.06
C PHE A 21 11.62 -53.19 -4.67
N VAL A 22 10.43 -52.88 -5.18
CA VAL A 22 9.57 -53.86 -5.87
C VAL A 22 10.23 -54.38 -7.14
N LEU A 23 10.86 -53.52 -7.94
CA LEU A 23 11.59 -53.92 -9.14
C LEU A 23 12.76 -54.87 -8.82
N VAL A 24 13.54 -54.55 -7.79
CA VAL A 24 14.67 -55.39 -7.33
C VAL A 24 14.16 -56.74 -6.80
N LEU A 25 13.07 -56.76 -6.03
CA LEU A 25 12.47 -58.02 -5.55
C LEU A 25 11.91 -58.87 -6.69
N LEU A 26 11.30 -58.26 -7.72
CA LEU A 26 10.83 -58.96 -8.92
C LEU A 26 12.00 -59.56 -9.71
N LEU A 27 13.09 -58.80 -9.90
CA LEU A 27 14.30 -59.27 -10.57
C LEU A 27 14.98 -60.42 -9.80
N LEU A 28 15.04 -60.34 -8.47
CA LEU A 28 15.57 -61.41 -7.62
C LEU A 28 14.70 -62.68 -7.66
N ARG A 29 13.37 -62.52 -7.80
CA ARG A 29 12.43 -63.64 -7.82
C ARG A 29 12.39 -64.39 -9.16
N PHE A 30 12.58 -63.68 -10.27
CA PHE A 30 12.42 -64.26 -11.61
C PHE A 30 13.72 -64.49 -12.38
N SER A 31 14.83 -63.89 -11.98
CA SER A 31 16.11 -64.12 -12.67
C SER A 31 16.78 -65.42 -12.20
N ARG A 32 17.11 -66.29 -13.16
CA ARG A 32 17.95 -67.48 -12.95
C ARG A 32 19.44 -67.22 -13.19
N GLU A 33 19.79 -66.13 -13.88
CA GLU A 33 21.17 -65.78 -14.21
C GLU A 33 21.62 -64.49 -13.52
N THR A 34 22.82 -64.52 -12.93
CA THR A 34 23.39 -63.38 -12.21
C THR A 34 23.63 -62.16 -13.11
N LYS A 35 23.77 -62.33 -14.42
CA LYS A 35 23.97 -61.25 -15.39
C LYS A 35 22.75 -60.35 -15.54
N ASP A 36 21.55 -60.91 -15.50
CA ASP A 36 20.29 -60.16 -15.63
C ASP A 36 19.99 -59.35 -14.36
N ILE A 37 20.43 -59.85 -13.20
CA ILE A 37 20.36 -59.12 -11.93
C ILE A 37 21.29 -57.91 -11.96
N VAL A 38 22.52 -58.07 -12.47
CA VAL A 38 23.49 -56.97 -12.60
C VAL A 38 22.98 -55.90 -13.58
N PHE A 39 22.50 -56.28 -14.77
CA PHE A 39 21.94 -55.34 -15.74
C PHE A 39 20.68 -54.61 -15.24
N GLY A 40 19.77 -55.33 -14.57
CA GLY A 40 18.58 -54.74 -13.95
C GLY A 40 18.93 -53.79 -12.80
N SER A 41 19.94 -54.12 -12.00
CA SER A 41 20.43 -53.23 -10.93
C SER A 41 21.08 -51.96 -11.47
N LEU A 42 21.83 -52.06 -12.58
CA LEU A 42 22.49 -50.93 -13.23
C LEU A 42 21.45 -49.99 -13.87
N GLY A 43 20.46 -50.53 -14.56
CA GLY A 43 19.33 -49.77 -15.10
C GLY A 43 18.51 -49.10 -14.00
N GLY A 44 18.28 -49.81 -12.89
CA GLY A 44 17.62 -49.27 -11.70
C GLY A 44 18.40 -48.17 -10.98
N PHE A 45 19.73 -48.10 -11.16
CA PHE A 45 20.57 -47.02 -10.62
C PHE A 45 20.63 -45.78 -11.51
N MET A 46 20.56 -45.96 -12.83
CA MET A 46 20.55 -44.85 -13.80
C MET A 46 19.18 -44.17 -13.92
N PHE A 47 18.10 -44.93 -13.69
CA PHE A 47 16.71 -44.44 -13.78
C PHE A 47 16.37 -43.33 -12.76
N PRO A 48 16.81 -43.37 -11.48
CA PRO A 48 16.68 -42.27 -10.53
C PRO A 48 17.32 -40.97 -11.04
N GLY A 49 18.51 -41.05 -11.65
CA GLY A 49 19.19 -39.88 -12.22
C GLY A 49 18.35 -39.20 -13.31
N LEU A 50 17.86 -39.97 -14.27
CA LEU A 50 17.02 -39.45 -15.36
C LEU A 50 15.63 -38.99 -14.89
N TRP A 51 15.05 -39.69 -13.92
CA TRP A 51 13.81 -39.27 -13.27
C TRP A 51 13.97 -37.93 -12.56
N THR A 52 15.11 -37.71 -11.90
CA THR A 52 15.37 -36.46 -11.18
C THR A 52 15.52 -35.28 -12.10
N THR A 53 16.21 -35.42 -13.24
CA THR A 53 16.33 -34.31 -14.19
C THR A 53 14.96 -33.91 -14.75
N LEU A 54 14.09 -34.88 -15.03
CA LEU A 54 12.73 -34.62 -15.55
C LEU A 54 11.77 -34.07 -14.48
N LYS A 55 11.82 -34.59 -13.25
CA LYS A 55 10.95 -34.13 -12.15
C LYS A 55 11.46 -32.89 -11.44
N TYR A 56 12.77 -32.63 -11.44
CA TYR A 56 13.34 -31.43 -10.84
C TYR A 56 12.79 -30.17 -11.50
N ASP A 57 12.72 -30.13 -12.83
CA ASP A 57 12.17 -28.99 -13.55
C ASP A 57 10.65 -28.82 -13.30
N ALA A 58 9.93 -29.91 -13.08
CA ALA A 58 8.51 -29.84 -12.67
C ALA A 58 8.33 -29.34 -11.23
N ILE A 59 9.16 -29.82 -10.29
CA ILE A 59 9.13 -29.41 -8.88
C ILE A 59 9.60 -27.97 -8.71
N ALA A 60 10.67 -27.56 -9.41
CA ALA A 60 11.17 -26.21 -9.40
C ALA A 60 10.13 -25.21 -9.92
N ARG A 61 9.43 -25.55 -11.01
CA ARG A 61 8.30 -24.76 -11.53
C ARG A 61 7.14 -24.68 -10.54
N ASP A 62 6.75 -25.78 -9.90
CA ASP A 62 5.69 -25.79 -8.88
C ASP A 62 6.04 -24.91 -7.67
N ILE A 63 7.29 -24.97 -7.19
CA ILE A 63 7.76 -24.12 -6.10
C ILE A 63 7.78 -22.64 -6.54
N ALA A 64 8.32 -22.34 -7.72
CA ALA A 64 8.35 -20.97 -8.25
C ALA A 64 6.93 -20.40 -8.41
N LEU A 65 5.98 -21.20 -8.90
CA LEU A 65 4.58 -20.83 -9.02
C LEU A 65 3.94 -20.56 -7.65
N LYS A 66 4.18 -21.41 -6.65
CA LYS A 66 3.68 -21.22 -5.28
C LYS A 66 4.26 -19.96 -4.62
N VAL A 67 5.56 -19.72 -4.79
CA VAL A 67 6.21 -18.50 -4.29
C VAL A 67 5.64 -17.26 -4.97
N HIS A 68 5.49 -17.30 -6.31
CA HIS A 68 4.88 -16.22 -7.07
C HIS A 68 3.44 -15.95 -6.62
N LEU A 69 2.62 -16.99 -6.50
CA LEU A 69 1.23 -16.89 -6.04
C LEU A 69 1.14 -16.33 -4.62
N HIS A 70 1.99 -16.81 -3.71
CA HIS A 70 2.05 -16.31 -2.34
C HIS A 70 2.46 -14.82 -2.30
N HIS A 71 3.42 -14.42 -3.13
CA HIS A 71 3.85 -13.04 -3.23
C HIS A 71 2.76 -12.13 -3.80
N VAL A 72 2.06 -12.55 -4.86
CA VAL A 72 0.90 -11.82 -5.42
C VAL A 72 -0.19 -11.65 -4.37
N LYS A 73 -0.61 -12.75 -3.72
CA LYS A 73 -1.65 -12.73 -2.69
C LYS A 73 -1.28 -11.83 -1.51
N ARG A 74 0.00 -11.81 -1.10
CA ARG A 74 0.50 -10.93 -0.03
C ARG A 74 0.39 -9.46 -0.43
N LYS A 75 0.68 -9.13 -1.68
CA LYS A 75 0.59 -7.75 -2.18
C LYS A 75 -0.85 -7.27 -2.30
N GLU A 76 -1.77 -8.13 -2.75
CA GLU A 76 -3.21 -7.83 -2.74
C GLU A 76 -3.71 -7.55 -1.32
N LEU A 77 -3.36 -8.40 -0.35
CA LEU A 77 -3.72 -8.18 1.05
C LEU A 77 -3.17 -6.86 1.58
N LEU A 78 -1.92 -6.52 1.23
CA LEU A 78 -1.30 -5.26 1.65
C LEU A 78 -2.02 -4.05 1.03
N MET A 79 -2.38 -4.12 -0.25
CA MET A 79 -3.14 -3.06 -0.93
C MET A 79 -4.49 -2.83 -0.26
N VAL A 80 -5.25 -3.90 0.04
CA VAL A 80 -6.54 -3.80 0.74
C VAL A 80 -6.37 -3.15 2.11
N MET A 81 -5.32 -3.52 2.84
CA MET A 81 -5.02 -2.95 4.16
C MET A 81 -4.69 -1.47 4.10
N VAL A 82 -3.82 -1.05 3.18
CA VAL A 82 -3.45 0.36 3.00
C VAL A 82 -4.65 1.19 2.53
N PHE A 83 -5.49 0.64 1.65
CA PHE A 83 -6.71 1.33 1.23
C PHE A 83 -7.71 1.50 2.38
N ALA A 84 -7.88 0.48 3.23
CA ALA A 84 -8.69 0.58 4.44
C ALA A 84 -8.14 1.64 5.42
N GLU A 85 -6.82 1.76 5.53
CA GLU A 85 -6.17 2.81 6.32
C GLU A 85 -6.45 4.21 5.75
N ILE A 86 -6.38 4.38 4.43
CA ILE A 86 -6.74 5.62 3.72
C ILE A 86 -8.19 6.02 4.01
N ILE A 87 -9.13 5.07 3.94
CA ILE A 87 -10.54 5.30 4.28
C ILE A 87 -10.65 5.81 5.72
N LEU A 88 -9.99 5.13 6.66
CA LEU A 88 -10.05 5.47 8.07
C LEU A 88 -9.51 6.89 8.33
N LYS A 89 -8.36 7.24 7.74
CA LYS A 89 -7.75 8.56 7.84
C LYS A 89 -8.66 9.65 7.29
N TYR A 90 -9.22 9.43 6.09
CA TYR A 90 -10.15 10.35 5.46
C TYR A 90 -11.40 10.59 6.32
N VAL A 91 -12.04 9.52 6.80
CA VAL A 91 -13.24 9.61 7.64
C VAL A 91 -12.94 10.34 8.95
N LYS A 92 -11.84 10.01 9.61
CA LYS A 92 -11.43 10.65 10.87
C LYS A 92 -11.20 12.15 10.68
N MET A 93 -10.48 12.54 9.62
CA MET A 93 -10.23 13.94 9.30
C MET A 93 -11.52 14.68 8.97
N HIS A 94 -12.41 14.09 8.19
CA HIS A 94 -13.70 14.68 7.83
C HIS A 94 -14.59 14.90 9.06
N ALA A 95 -14.70 13.89 9.93
CA ALA A 95 -15.43 13.98 11.19
C ALA A 95 -14.86 15.09 12.09
N TYR A 96 -13.53 15.17 12.20
CA TYR A 96 -12.87 16.25 12.92
C TYR A 96 -13.24 17.63 12.36
N ILE A 97 -13.11 17.83 11.05
CA ILE A 97 -13.44 19.12 10.41
C ILE A 97 -14.90 19.53 10.68
N GLU A 98 -15.85 18.59 10.60
CA GLU A 98 -17.26 18.91 10.84
C GLU A 98 -17.53 19.25 12.31
N ASP A 99 -16.92 18.52 13.26
CA ASP A 99 -16.99 18.83 14.68
C ASP A 99 -16.46 20.24 15.00
N GLN A 100 -15.28 20.57 14.44
CA GLN A 100 -14.68 21.89 14.63
C GLN A 100 -15.50 23.00 13.98
N ARG A 101 -16.13 22.75 12.83
CA ARG A 101 -17.03 23.70 12.18
C ARG A 101 -18.21 24.05 13.09
N VAL A 102 -18.83 23.06 13.74
CA VAL A 102 -19.93 23.30 14.69
C VAL A 102 -19.44 24.09 15.90
N ALA A 103 -18.27 23.75 16.44
CA ALA A 103 -17.65 24.47 17.56
C ALA A 103 -17.33 25.94 17.24
N ILE A 104 -16.93 26.23 16.00
CA ILE A 104 -16.63 27.59 15.53
C ILE A 104 -17.92 28.39 15.25
N GLN A 105 -18.98 27.75 14.75
CA GLN A 105 -20.22 28.44 14.36
C GLN A 105 -21.16 28.76 15.53
N THR A 106 -21.04 28.06 16.65
CA THR A 106 -21.92 28.25 17.83
C THR A 106 -21.69 29.57 18.57
N SER A 107 -20.67 30.36 18.20
CA SER A 107 -20.41 31.70 18.73
C SER A 107 -20.98 32.82 17.85
N THR A 108 -22.31 32.92 17.78
CA THR A 108 -23.01 33.82 16.84
C THR A 108 -23.03 35.31 17.22
N VAL A 109 -22.45 35.70 18.35
CA VAL A 109 -22.34 37.11 18.79
C VAL A 109 -20.87 37.45 19.04
N GLU A 110 -20.08 37.39 17.98
CA GLU A 110 -18.64 37.64 18.05
C GLU A 110 -18.27 38.96 17.36
N ALA A 111 -17.36 39.72 17.98
CA ALA A 111 -16.82 40.95 17.40
C ALA A 111 -16.08 40.66 16.08
N ASP A 112 -15.89 41.68 15.25
CA ASP A 112 -15.29 41.54 13.91
C ASP A 112 -13.91 40.83 13.92
N SER A 113 -13.13 41.01 14.99
CA SER A 113 -11.84 40.34 15.22
C SER A 113 -11.96 38.82 15.30
N PHE A 114 -12.93 38.31 16.08
CA PHE A 114 -13.20 36.88 16.21
C PHE A 114 -13.78 36.31 14.92
N ARG A 115 -14.68 37.04 14.27
CA ARG A 115 -15.27 36.65 12.97
C ARG A 115 -14.21 36.50 11.87
N LEU A 116 -13.23 37.39 11.85
CA LEU A 116 -12.11 37.32 10.91
C LEU A 116 -11.28 36.04 11.11
N CYS A 117 -10.94 35.72 12.36
CA CYS A 117 -10.16 34.53 12.69
C CYS A 117 -10.94 33.24 12.41
N SER A 118 -12.20 33.15 12.88
CA SER A 118 -13.07 31.99 12.67
C SER A 118 -13.36 31.73 11.19
N SER A 119 -13.58 32.79 10.40
CA SER A 119 -13.74 32.68 8.95
C SER A 119 -12.48 32.14 8.28
N THR A 120 -11.30 32.57 8.71
CA THR A 120 -10.00 32.08 8.17
C THR A 120 -9.81 30.60 8.45
N VAL A 121 -10.08 30.15 9.68
CA VAL A 121 -10.00 28.72 10.04
C VAL A 121 -11.01 27.90 9.25
N THR A 122 -12.25 28.39 9.13
CA THR A 122 -13.30 27.72 8.35
C THR A 122 -12.88 27.55 6.89
N GLN A 123 -12.26 28.58 6.30
CA GLN A 123 -11.73 28.50 4.93
C GLN A 123 -10.63 27.43 4.82
N GLN A 124 -9.68 27.38 5.76
CA GLN A 124 -8.62 26.37 5.78
C GLN A 124 -9.18 24.95 5.96
N CYS A 125 -10.22 24.78 6.78
CA CYS A 125 -10.96 23.51 6.91
C CYS A 125 -11.58 23.07 5.58
N LEU A 126 -12.26 23.99 4.87
CA LEU A 126 -12.90 23.69 3.60
C LEU A 126 -11.90 23.27 2.52
N VAL A 127 -10.81 24.02 2.36
CA VAL A 127 -9.75 23.70 1.39
C VAL A 127 -9.09 22.36 1.74
N SER A 128 -8.85 22.10 3.02
CA SER A 128 -8.28 20.82 3.48
C SER A 128 -9.19 19.63 3.17
N LYS A 129 -10.49 19.80 3.39
CA LYS A 129 -11.50 18.79 3.08
C LYS A 129 -11.54 18.48 1.58
N GLN A 130 -11.55 19.48 0.72
CA GLN A 130 -11.54 19.30 -0.74
C GLN A 130 -10.30 18.53 -1.20
N LYS A 131 -9.12 18.85 -0.66
CA LYS A 131 -7.88 18.12 -0.96
C LYS A 131 -7.96 16.66 -0.49
N ALA A 132 -8.47 16.41 0.71
CA ALA A 132 -8.64 15.05 1.23
C ALA A 132 -9.64 14.23 0.38
N GLU A 133 -10.72 14.85 -0.09
CA GLU A 133 -11.69 14.24 -1.02
C GLU A 133 -11.02 13.89 -2.36
N ALA A 134 -10.15 14.75 -2.88
CA ALA A 134 -9.42 14.50 -4.11
C ALA A 134 -8.41 13.34 -3.96
N LEU A 135 -7.66 13.31 -2.85
CA LEU A 135 -6.74 12.22 -2.50
C LEU A 135 -7.46 10.87 -2.35
N TYR A 136 -8.58 10.87 -1.63
CA TYR A 136 -9.43 9.69 -1.47
C TYR A 136 -9.97 9.18 -2.82
N SER A 137 -10.42 10.11 -3.67
CA SER A 137 -10.91 9.77 -5.01
C SER A 137 -9.81 9.18 -5.87
N ALA A 138 -8.59 9.75 -5.85
CA ALA A 138 -7.43 9.21 -6.54
C ALA A 138 -7.10 7.78 -6.06
N ALA A 139 -7.06 7.54 -4.75
CA ALA A 139 -6.83 6.20 -4.20
C ALA A 139 -7.89 5.21 -4.68
N ARG A 140 -9.17 5.62 -4.69
CA ARG A 140 -10.27 4.79 -5.18
C ARG A 140 -10.10 4.46 -6.66
N THR A 141 -9.79 5.45 -7.50
CA THR A 141 -9.57 5.25 -8.94
C THR A 141 -8.42 4.27 -9.18
N LEU A 142 -7.31 4.42 -8.47
CA LEU A 142 -6.16 3.52 -8.62
C LEU A 142 -6.50 2.07 -8.25
N VAL A 143 -7.24 1.86 -7.16
CA VAL A 143 -7.69 0.51 -6.76
C VAL A 143 -8.66 -0.09 -7.78
N THR A 144 -9.51 0.73 -8.42
CA THR A 144 -10.50 0.24 -9.40
C THR A 144 -9.96 0.00 -10.80
N ARG A 145 -8.88 0.68 -11.22
CA ARG A 145 -8.38 0.63 -12.61
C ARG A 145 -7.43 -0.53 -12.91
N ILE A 146 -6.88 -1.20 -11.90
CA ILE A 146 -5.70 -2.03 -12.10
C ILE A 146 -6.01 -3.51 -11.82
N ASP A 147 -6.20 -4.25 -12.92
CA ASP A 147 -6.53 -5.68 -12.96
C ASP A 147 -5.35 -6.63 -12.63
N SER A 148 -4.17 -6.15 -12.23
CA SER A 148 -3.06 -7.05 -11.78
C SER A 148 -1.77 -6.37 -11.32
N SER A 149 -1.61 -5.04 -11.48
CA SER A 149 -0.40 -4.34 -11.06
C SER A 149 -0.54 -3.78 -9.64
N VAL A 150 0.57 -3.78 -8.89
CA VAL A 150 0.55 -3.39 -7.48
C VAL A 150 0.67 -1.88 -7.42
N VAL A 151 -0.44 -1.22 -7.12
CA VAL A 151 -0.48 0.23 -6.92
C VAL A 151 0.16 0.59 -5.60
N ASP A 152 1.09 1.55 -5.63
CA ASP A 152 1.59 2.17 -4.41
C ASP A 152 0.63 3.26 -3.94
N LEU A 153 -0.11 2.97 -2.86
CA LEU A 153 -1.02 3.90 -2.19
C LEU A 153 -0.34 4.65 -1.04
N HIS A 154 0.92 4.33 -0.72
CA HIS A 154 1.64 4.92 0.40
C HIS A 154 1.76 6.46 0.31
N PRO A 155 2.03 7.07 -0.86
CA PRO A 155 2.10 8.53 -0.98
C PRO A 155 0.78 9.21 -0.59
N ILE A 156 -0.36 8.64 -1.03
CA ILE A 156 -1.69 9.18 -0.71
C ILE A 156 -1.97 9.11 0.79
N SER A 157 -1.57 8.00 1.42
CA SER A 157 -1.71 7.81 2.86
C SER A 157 -0.90 8.86 3.66
N LEU A 158 0.33 9.15 3.24
CA LEU A 158 1.18 10.17 3.86
C LEU A 158 0.63 11.59 3.66
N ASP A 159 0.12 11.90 2.47
CA ASP A 159 -0.46 13.20 2.17
C ASP A 159 -1.73 13.48 3.00
N LEU A 160 -2.54 12.45 3.25
CA LEU A 160 -3.70 12.54 4.14
C LEU A 160 -3.28 12.80 5.60
N ASP A 161 -2.25 12.12 6.10
CA ASP A 161 -1.72 12.38 7.45
C ASP A 161 -1.19 13.80 7.58
N ALA A 162 -0.41 14.27 6.59
CA ALA A 162 0.11 15.62 6.57
C ALA A 162 -1.04 16.66 6.57
N GLN A 163 -2.11 16.41 5.82
CA GLN A 163 -3.28 17.28 5.79
C GLN A 163 -4.05 17.27 7.11
N ALA A 164 -4.20 16.11 7.75
CA ALA A 164 -4.86 15.96 9.04
C ALA A 164 -4.09 16.69 10.16
N LEU A 165 -2.77 16.52 10.22
CA LEU A 165 -1.91 17.21 11.18
C LEU A 165 -1.93 18.72 10.99
N ARG A 166 -1.90 19.16 9.73
CA ARG A 166 -1.99 20.59 9.39
C ARG A 166 -3.29 21.20 9.89
N ILE A 167 -4.44 20.56 9.63
CA ILE A 167 -5.72 21.15 10.05
C ILE A 167 -5.88 21.14 11.57
N GLN A 168 -5.41 20.08 12.24
CA GLN A 168 -5.39 20.01 13.69
C GLN A 168 -4.57 21.16 14.29
N ALA A 169 -3.36 21.41 13.78
CA ALA A 169 -2.51 22.48 14.26
C ALA A 169 -3.12 23.88 14.09
N ILE A 170 -3.76 24.15 12.94
CA ILE A 170 -4.44 25.44 12.69
C ILE A 170 -5.58 25.66 13.69
N VAL A 171 -6.40 24.64 13.90
CA VAL A 171 -7.57 24.71 14.78
C VAL A 171 -7.15 24.87 16.24
N GLU A 172 -6.19 24.07 16.72
CA GLU A 172 -5.67 24.18 18.09
C GLU A 172 -5.03 25.57 18.33
N ASN A 173 -4.27 26.08 17.36
CA ASN A 173 -3.70 27.42 17.42
C ASN A 173 -4.79 28.50 17.50
N TYR A 174 -5.87 28.36 16.74
CA TYR A 174 -7.01 29.27 16.81
C TYR A 174 -7.67 29.26 18.18
N PHE A 175 -7.97 28.10 18.76
CA PHE A 175 -8.60 28.04 20.07
C PHE A 175 -7.70 28.62 21.18
N ALA A 176 -6.39 28.41 21.10
CA ALA A 176 -5.43 29.05 22.00
C ALA A 176 -5.39 30.58 21.80
N PHE A 177 -5.34 31.03 20.55
CA PHE A 177 -5.31 32.46 20.22
C PHE A 177 -6.61 33.17 20.62
N ARG A 178 -7.76 32.51 20.48
CA ARG A 178 -9.07 33.05 20.87
C ARG A 178 -9.11 33.48 22.33
N VAL A 179 -8.47 32.73 23.23
CA VAL A 179 -8.35 33.09 24.65
C VAL A 179 -7.50 34.35 24.84
N SER A 180 -6.37 34.46 24.14
CA SER A 180 -5.52 35.65 24.15
C SER A 180 -6.22 36.88 23.56
N LEU A 181 -6.99 36.68 22.49
CA LEU A 181 -7.74 37.74 21.82
C LEU A 181 -8.85 38.29 22.73
N ALA A 182 -9.53 37.42 23.48
CA ALA A 182 -10.53 37.83 24.47
C ALA A 182 -9.95 38.66 25.61
N ALA A 183 -8.69 38.43 25.99
CA ALA A 183 -7.98 39.22 26.99
C ALA A 183 -7.39 40.53 26.44
N THR A 184 -7.32 40.68 25.11
CA THR A 184 -6.78 41.88 24.44
C THR A 184 -7.79 43.03 24.53
N ALA A 185 -7.29 44.26 24.71
CA ALA A 185 -8.12 45.45 24.76
C ALA A 185 -8.97 45.58 23.48
N PRO A 186 -10.28 45.92 23.57
CA PRO A 186 -11.18 45.93 22.40
C PRO A 186 -10.69 46.77 21.22
N GLN A 187 -9.92 47.83 21.49
CA GLN A 187 -9.34 48.73 20.49
C GLN A 187 -8.26 48.03 19.64
N ASP A 188 -7.53 47.09 20.24
CA ASP A 188 -6.38 46.41 19.62
C ASP A 188 -6.75 45.01 19.06
N GLN A 189 -7.95 44.50 19.40
CA GLN A 189 -8.37 43.15 19.00
C GLN A 189 -8.37 42.93 17.48
N LEU A 190 -8.81 43.92 16.69
CA LEU A 190 -8.83 43.77 15.24
C LEU A 190 -7.41 43.67 14.65
N GLN A 191 -6.49 44.48 15.15
CA GLN A 191 -5.09 44.45 14.72
C GLN A 191 -4.42 43.13 15.12
N ALA A 192 -4.65 42.64 16.34
CA ALA A 192 -4.14 41.35 16.78
C ALA A 192 -4.69 40.19 15.92
N ALA A 193 -5.98 40.23 15.59
CA ALA A 193 -6.62 39.25 14.70
C ALA A 193 -6.00 39.25 13.30
N GLN A 194 -5.74 40.44 12.72
CA GLN A 194 -5.09 40.55 11.41
C GLN A 194 -3.67 39.97 11.43
N GLN A 195 -2.86 40.32 12.43
CA GLN A 195 -1.51 39.78 12.59
C GLN A 195 -1.51 38.25 12.72
N TRP A 196 -2.48 37.70 13.45
CA TRP A 196 -2.62 36.26 13.58
C TRP A 196 -3.02 35.60 12.25
N VAL A 197 -3.97 36.18 11.51
CA VAL A 197 -4.37 35.68 10.18
C VAL A 197 -3.20 35.72 9.20
N ASP A 198 -2.42 36.80 9.19
CA ASP A 198 -1.23 36.92 8.34
C ASP A 198 -0.19 35.86 8.70
N LEU A 199 0.03 35.59 9.99
CA LEU A 199 0.91 34.52 10.44
C LEU A 199 0.41 33.15 9.98
N VAL A 200 -0.88 32.85 10.19
CA VAL A 200 -1.48 31.57 9.78
C VAL A 200 -1.38 31.38 8.28
N ASN A 201 -1.66 32.41 7.47
CA ASN A 201 -1.56 32.33 6.02
C ASN A 201 -0.10 32.26 5.54
N THR A 202 0.86 32.74 6.33
CA THR A 202 2.29 32.59 6.02
C THR A 202 2.79 31.18 6.32
N VAL A 203 2.42 30.63 7.49
CA VAL A 203 2.85 29.29 7.92
C VAL A 203 2.08 28.19 7.20
N TYR A 204 0.80 28.42 6.95
CA TYR A 204 -0.12 27.51 6.29
C TYR A 204 -0.75 28.19 5.08
N PRO A 205 0.04 28.44 4.02
CA PRO A 205 -0.46 29.10 2.83
C PRO A 205 -1.69 28.38 2.33
N PRO A 206 -2.81 29.09 2.11
CA PRO A 206 -4.03 28.47 1.61
C PRO A 206 -3.63 27.68 0.40
N VAL A 207 -3.84 26.36 0.47
CA VAL A 207 -3.46 25.46 -0.61
C VAL A 207 -4.21 26.00 -1.82
N ALA A 208 -3.48 26.47 -2.84
CA ALA A 208 -4.11 26.78 -4.11
C ALA A 208 -4.98 25.57 -4.45
N ALA A 209 -6.13 25.77 -5.08
CA ALA A 209 -6.85 24.69 -5.74
C ALA A 209 -6.00 24.23 -6.95
N ASP A 210 -4.77 23.79 -6.68
CA ASP A 210 -3.89 23.18 -7.63
C ASP A 210 -4.53 21.82 -7.92
N PRO A 211 -4.86 21.53 -9.19
CA PRO A 211 -5.37 20.22 -9.55
C PRO A 211 -4.36 19.20 -9.02
N VAL A 212 -4.88 18.14 -8.39
CA VAL A 212 -4.07 16.98 -7.99
C VAL A 212 -3.07 16.71 -9.09
N ASN A 213 -1.79 16.83 -8.76
CA ASN A 213 -0.63 16.76 -9.65
C ASN A 213 -0.93 15.80 -10.81
N GLU A 214 -1.12 16.34 -12.03
CA GLU A 214 -1.49 15.62 -13.25
C GLU A 214 -0.51 14.47 -13.58
N HIS A 215 0.62 14.44 -12.88
CA HIS A 215 1.57 13.33 -12.86
C HIS A 215 0.95 11.96 -12.50
N PHE A 216 -0.19 11.91 -11.79
CA PHE A 216 -0.94 10.66 -11.58
C PHE A 216 -1.93 10.32 -12.72
N LEU A 217 -2.20 11.26 -13.62
CA LEU A 217 -3.13 11.13 -14.74
C LEU A 217 -2.42 10.92 -16.11
N CYS A 218 -1.14 11.25 -16.22
CA CYS A 218 -0.38 11.21 -17.49
C CYS A 218 0.34 9.89 -17.83
N LEU A 219 -0.02 8.74 -17.25
CA LEU A 219 0.60 7.45 -17.62
C LEU A 219 0.04 6.83 -18.93
N ASP A 220 -0.78 7.54 -19.70
CA ASP A 220 -1.51 6.98 -20.85
C ASP A 220 -1.10 7.54 -22.24
N GLU A 221 0.04 8.22 -22.41
CA GLU A 221 0.36 8.83 -23.73
C GLU A 221 1.76 8.52 -24.31
N GLU A 222 2.29 7.32 -24.07
CA GLU A 222 3.49 6.85 -24.81
C GLU A 222 3.38 5.37 -25.22
N ALA A 223 2.32 5.00 -25.94
CA ALA A 223 2.23 3.67 -26.55
C ALA A 223 1.37 3.62 -27.83
N THR A 224 1.54 4.56 -28.77
CA THR A 224 1.06 4.35 -30.14
C THR A 224 1.86 5.17 -31.15
N THR A 225 3.06 4.69 -31.49
CA THR A 225 3.65 4.93 -32.81
C THR A 225 3.87 3.59 -33.49
N VAL A 226 2.93 3.23 -34.37
CA VAL A 226 3.09 2.15 -35.35
C VAL A 226 3.87 2.74 -36.53
N PRO A 227 5.02 2.18 -36.92
CA PRO A 227 5.69 2.60 -38.15
C PRO A 227 5.02 1.92 -39.35
N SER A 228 4.69 2.76 -40.33
CA SER A 228 4.28 2.41 -41.70
C SER A 228 5.34 1.63 -42.47
#